data_AF-A0A2P8IDG9-F1
#
_entry.id   AF-A0A2P8IDG9-F1
#
_cell.length_a   1.000
_cell.length_b   1.000
_cell.length_c   1.000
_cell.angle_alpha   90.00
_cell.angle_beta   90.00
_cell.angle_gamma   90.00
#
_symmetry.space_group_name_H-M   'P 1'
#
loop_
_entity.id
_entity.type
_entity.pdbx_description
1 polymer ?
#
loop_
_entity_poly.entity_id
_entity_poly.type
_entity_poly.pdbx_seq_one_letter_code
_entity_poly.pdbx_strand_id
1 'polypeptide(L)'
;MRLIRLGTEPSAVGADVRAALSTWGNGDAVLGGIALLGVRPPDSPRDLDAVIVLPRGVLVVVGVDLPDPAMRLEAPLNGQWKIDGWPLTRPDGAMSPAAEALEATTAVARRIQDMRGEPLPVTTVVAVGPYVGQVVQPTVDLNRGVRVLHPKPTTLLAAARELATSDRPCSADHAAKLVAVLAPTGVPPTRQHLIAEGFSDTAADLASASTMLLPKVTPVPTTRKVLPYVGGAVLAVLLVIALIISLSAGDRADSSTSASPTPQPTTVVVDGRNFSPRGADRTEDCAGHAFGDVRAWLSEHVCMQLRRVQYETTVDGRRAGVAIAELSLPDATRAGELHAIASVAGTGGVTPLVKEGRGWEGGPASFDRSAGKVSVKGAQLRITQVVWVEGDQDPADPKLAQLVEQALRLPATQ
;
A
#
# COMPACT_ATOMS: atom_id res chain seq x y z
N MET A 1 -4.47 -4.96 0.38
CA MET A 1 -5.63 -4.72 -0.49
C MET A 1 -5.24 -4.80 -1.96
N ARG A 2 -5.98 -5.61 -2.72
CA ARG A 2 -5.86 -5.72 -4.17
C ARG A 2 -6.88 -4.84 -4.89
N LEU A 3 -6.44 -4.10 -5.91
CA LEU A 3 -7.31 -3.26 -6.73
C LEU A 3 -7.55 -3.92 -8.10
N ILE A 4 -8.81 -4.03 -8.51
CA ILE A 4 -9.21 -4.58 -9.81
C ILE A 4 -9.98 -3.47 -10.55
N ARG A 5 -9.46 -3.05 -11.71
CA ARG A 5 -10.11 -2.01 -12.53
C ARG A 5 -11.01 -2.66 -13.57
N LEU A 6 -12.28 -2.30 -13.58
CA LEU A 6 -13.30 -2.91 -14.46
C LEU A 6 -13.92 -1.91 -15.43
N GLY A 7 -13.83 -0.62 -15.13
CA GLY A 7 -14.35 0.45 -15.97
C GLY A 7 -13.62 1.78 -15.76
N THR A 8 -14.18 2.83 -16.35
CA THR A 8 -13.75 4.21 -16.14
C THR A 8 -14.19 4.71 -14.77
N GLU A 9 -13.52 5.75 -14.27
CA GLU A 9 -13.93 6.44 -13.03
C GLU A 9 -15.25 7.20 -13.29
N PRO A 10 -16.35 6.87 -12.59
CA PRO A 10 -17.65 7.50 -12.85
C PRO A 10 -17.76 8.90 -12.24
N SER A 11 -16.93 9.21 -11.25
CA SER A 11 -16.79 10.54 -10.66
C SER A 11 -15.33 11.01 -10.71
N ALA A 12 -15.10 12.33 -10.69
CA ALA A 12 -13.75 12.88 -10.59
C ALA A 12 -13.08 12.52 -9.26
N VAL A 13 -13.85 12.54 -8.16
CA VAL A 13 -13.38 12.09 -6.83
C VAL A 13 -13.02 10.59 -6.78
N GLY A 14 -13.47 9.79 -7.76
CA GLY A 14 -13.08 8.38 -7.90
C GLY A 14 -11.57 8.17 -8.00
N ALA A 15 -10.84 9.13 -8.58
CA ALA A 15 -9.37 9.11 -8.61
C ALA A 15 -8.76 9.17 -7.21
N ASP A 16 -9.34 9.98 -6.31
CA ASP A 16 -8.88 10.08 -4.92
C ASP A 16 -9.25 8.83 -4.11
N VAL A 17 -10.42 8.23 -4.35
CA VAL A 17 -10.78 6.92 -3.76
C VAL A 17 -9.75 5.86 -4.15
N ARG A 18 -9.40 5.76 -5.43
CA ARG A 18 -8.38 4.83 -5.92
C ARG A 18 -7.01 5.12 -5.31
N ALA A 19 -6.63 6.39 -5.21
CA ALA A 19 -5.39 6.80 -4.58
C ALA A 19 -5.36 6.37 -3.10
N ALA A 20 -6.43 6.65 -2.35
CA ALA A 20 -6.59 6.25 -0.96
C ALA A 20 -6.48 4.74 -0.77
N LEU A 21 -7.20 3.94 -1.57
CA LEU A 21 -7.15 2.47 -1.46
C LEU A 21 -5.76 1.89 -1.79
N SER A 22 -5.02 2.51 -2.71
CA SER A 22 -3.66 2.08 -3.05
C SER A 22 -2.68 2.19 -1.88
N THR A 23 -2.98 3.06 -0.91
CA THR A 23 -2.13 3.26 0.27
C THR A 23 -2.28 2.15 1.31
N TRP A 24 -3.36 1.37 1.29
CA TRP A 24 -3.60 0.31 2.30
C TRP A 24 -2.66 -0.89 2.17
N GLY A 25 -1.69 -0.79 1.25
CA GLY A 25 -0.68 -1.80 1.02
C GLY A 25 -1.30 -3.04 0.38
N ASN A 26 -0.49 -4.09 0.28
CA ASN A 26 -0.91 -5.36 -0.25
C ASN A 26 -1.13 -6.36 0.88
N GLY A 27 -1.98 -7.34 0.62
CA GLY A 27 -2.40 -8.27 1.65
C GLY A 27 -3.17 -7.60 2.78
N ASP A 28 -2.98 -8.08 4.00
CA ASP A 28 -3.61 -7.59 5.23
C ASP A 28 -2.74 -6.60 6.04
N ALA A 29 -1.67 -6.07 5.44
CA ALA A 29 -0.68 -5.20 6.11
C ALA A 29 -1.29 -3.95 6.79
N VAL A 30 -2.32 -3.34 6.20
CA VAL A 30 -3.11 -2.26 6.82
C VAL A 30 -4.58 -2.66 6.95
N LEU A 31 -5.16 -3.08 5.82
CA LEU A 31 -6.48 -3.67 5.75
C LEU A 31 -6.56 -4.57 4.50
N GLY A 32 -6.85 -5.85 4.74
CA GLY A 32 -7.04 -6.86 3.70
C GLY A 32 -8.31 -6.66 2.89
N GLY A 33 -8.34 -7.18 1.67
CA GLY A 33 -9.53 -7.21 0.82
C GLY A 33 -9.26 -6.93 -0.65
N ILE A 34 -10.35 -6.85 -1.42
CA ILE A 34 -10.35 -6.54 -2.85
C ILE A 34 -11.24 -5.33 -3.10
N ALA A 35 -10.76 -4.36 -3.87
CA ALA A 35 -11.57 -3.27 -4.38
C ALA A 35 -11.81 -3.42 -5.89
N LEU A 36 -13.07 -3.46 -6.28
CA LEU A 36 -13.53 -3.44 -7.67
C LEU A 36 -13.81 -1.99 -8.07
N LEU A 37 -12.99 -1.40 -8.94
CA LEU A 37 -13.03 0.02 -9.30
C LEU A 37 -13.78 0.24 -10.62
N GLY A 38 -14.66 1.25 -10.64
CA GLY A 38 -15.45 1.61 -11.81
C GLY A 38 -16.38 0.48 -12.26
N VAL A 39 -17.04 -0.18 -11.30
CA VAL A 39 -17.86 -1.37 -11.55
C VAL A 39 -19.33 -1.02 -11.60
N ARG A 40 -20.08 -1.68 -12.51
CA ARG A 40 -21.55 -1.72 -12.47
C ARG A 40 -22.01 -3.11 -12.07
N PRO A 41 -22.31 -3.36 -10.79
CA PRO A 41 -22.93 -4.60 -10.39
C PRO A 41 -24.26 -4.79 -11.14
N PRO A 42 -24.65 -6.05 -11.44
CA PRO A 42 -25.96 -6.33 -12.00
C PRO A 42 -27.07 -5.65 -11.19
N ASP A 43 -28.05 -5.09 -11.89
CA ASP A 43 -29.22 -4.40 -11.32
C ASP A 43 -28.89 -3.12 -10.52
N SER A 44 -27.62 -2.68 -10.49
CA SER A 44 -27.25 -1.37 -9.97
C SER A 44 -27.75 -0.26 -10.91
N PRO A 45 -28.37 0.81 -10.38
CA PRO A 45 -28.89 1.91 -11.20
C PRO A 45 -27.77 2.75 -11.83
N ARG A 46 -26.52 2.64 -11.32
CA ARG A 46 -25.37 3.43 -11.77
C ARG A 46 -24.05 2.67 -11.64
N ASP A 47 -23.02 3.21 -12.30
CA ASP A 47 -21.62 2.84 -12.05
C ASP A 47 -21.19 3.30 -10.66
N LEU A 48 -20.34 2.50 -10.03
CA LEU A 48 -19.80 2.74 -8.69
C LEU A 48 -18.30 2.98 -8.78
N ASP A 49 -17.82 3.97 -8.02
CA ASP A 49 -16.39 4.28 -7.96
C ASP A 49 -15.60 3.11 -7.40
N ALA A 50 -16.14 2.45 -6.37
CA ALA A 50 -15.60 1.20 -5.88
C ALA A 50 -16.67 0.30 -5.21
N VAL A 51 -16.49 -1.02 -5.33
CA VAL A 51 -17.05 -2.00 -4.38
C VAL A 51 -15.90 -2.69 -3.68
N ILE A 52 -15.78 -2.49 -2.38
CA ILE A 52 -14.68 -3.02 -1.56
C ILE A 52 -15.18 -4.24 -0.79
N VAL A 53 -14.70 -5.42 -1.18
CA VAL A 53 -14.93 -6.68 -0.49
C VAL A 53 -13.82 -6.87 0.55
N LEU A 54 -14.18 -6.76 1.82
CA LEU A 54 -13.29 -6.96 2.97
C LEU A 54 -13.57 -8.32 3.60
N PRO A 55 -12.62 -8.88 4.37
CA PRO A 55 -12.87 -10.09 5.15
C PRO A 55 -14.08 -9.97 6.08
N ARG A 56 -14.44 -8.78 6.55
CA ARG A 56 -15.53 -8.58 7.53
C ARG A 56 -16.72 -7.76 7.04
N GLY A 57 -16.81 -7.51 5.73
CA GLY A 57 -17.92 -6.74 5.18
C GLY A 57 -17.72 -6.34 3.72
N VAL A 58 -18.74 -5.74 3.13
CA VAL A 58 -18.70 -5.15 1.80
C VAL A 58 -19.04 -3.67 1.91
N LEU A 59 -18.22 -2.82 1.31
CA LEU A 59 -18.48 -1.38 1.21
C LEU A 59 -18.79 -1.03 -0.24
N VAL A 60 -19.86 -0.29 -0.43
CA VAL A 60 -20.23 0.33 -1.70
C VAL A 60 -19.84 1.78 -1.65
N VAL A 61 -18.93 2.20 -2.54
CA VAL A 61 -18.42 3.57 -2.61
C VAL A 61 -19.03 4.27 -3.81
N VAL A 62 -19.70 5.38 -3.54
CA VAL A 62 -20.27 6.27 -4.56
C VAL A 62 -19.65 7.65 -4.41
N GLY A 63 -19.03 8.13 -5.48
CA GLY A 63 -18.43 9.43 -5.60
C GLY A 63 -19.44 10.51 -5.93
N VAL A 64 -19.26 11.67 -5.32
CA VAL A 64 -20.06 12.87 -5.48
C VAL A 64 -19.11 14.02 -5.74
N ASP A 65 -19.16 14.53 -6.96
CA ASP A 65 -18.40 15.71 -7.37
C ASP A 65 -19.17 16.97 -6.97
N LEU A 66 -18.61 17.71 -6.02
CA LEU A 66 -19.09 19.03 -5.65
C LEU A 66 -18.64 20.06 -6.71
N PRO A 67 -19.41 21.14 -6.92
CA PRO A 67 -19.05 22.16 -7.91
C PRO A 67 -17.73 22.85 -7.58
N ASP A 68 -17.48 23.07 -6.29
CA ASP A 68 -16.29 23.75 -5.76
C ASP A 68 -15.76 23.01 -4.52
N PRO A 69 -14.46 23.18 -4.19
CA PRO A 69 -13.93 22.83 -2.87
C PRO A 69 -14.76 23.45 -1.74
N ALA A 70 -14.96 22.71 -0.66
CA ALA A 70 -15.73 23.15 0.50
C ALA A 70 -14.88 23.16 1.77
N MET A 71 -15.01 24.19 2.61
CA MET A 71 -14.41 24.13 3.95
C MET A 71 -15.25 23.25 4.87
N ARG A 72 -16.57 23.31 4.72
CA ARG A 72 -17.54 22.54 5.50
C ARG A 72 -18.67 22.04 4.61
N LEU A 73 -18.92 20.73 4.68
CA LEU A 73 -20.05 20.08 4.06
C LEU A 73 -21.01 19.55 5.13
N GLU A 74 -22.27 19.98 5.10
CA GLU A 74 -23.36 19.38 5.86
C GLU A 74 -24.07 18.37 4.98
N ALA A 75 -23.95 17.08 5.31
CA ALA A 75 -24.37 15.98 4.46
C ALA A 75 -25.32 15.02 5.21
N PRO A 76 -26.57 15.44 5.50
CA PRO A 76 -27.57 14.53 6.04
C PRO A 76 -27.94 13.49 4.98
N LEU A 77 -28.30 12.28 5.41
CA LEU A 77 -28.80 11.25 4.48
C LEU A 77 -30.16 11.65 3.90
N ASN A 78 -30.98 12.31 4.73
CA ASN A 78 -32.29 12.81 4.36
C ASN A 78 -32.29 14.34 4.38
N GLY A 79 -32.70 14.96 3.28
CA GLY A 79 -32.79 16.41 3.15
C GLY A 79 -31.63 17.02 2.37
N GLN A 80 -31.61 18.35 2.31
CA GLN A 80 -30.73 19.09 1.44
C GLN A 80 -29.32 19.23 2.04
N TRP A 81 -28.30 18.89 1.25
CA TRP A 81 -26.90 19.12 1.59
C TRP A 81 -26.56 20.60 1.55
N LYS A 82 -25.59 21.04 2.35
CA LYS A 82 -25.09 22.41 2.31
C LYS A 82 -23.56 22.45 2.21
N ILE A 83 -23.07 23.31 1.32
CA ILE A 83 -21.65 23.64 1.17
C ILE A 83 -21.44 25.03 1.77
N ASP A 84 -20.61 25.13 2.80
CA ASP A 84 -20.27 26.38 3.46
C ASP A 84 -21.50 27.22 3.86
N GLY A 85 -22.55 26.52 4.30
CA GLY A 85 -23.83 27.11 4.72
C GLY A 85 -24.87 27.30 3.60
N TRP A 86 -24.47 27.17 2.34
CA TRP A 86 -25.34 27.34 1.18
C TRP A 86 -25.92 26.00 0.70
N PRO A 87 -27.22 25.94 0.36
CA PRO A 87 -27.80 24.71 -0.15
C PRO A 87 -27.14 24.24 -1.44
N LEU A 88 -26.73 22.97 -1.47
CA LEU A 88 -26.28 22.31 -2.68
C LEU A 88 -27.48 22.20 -3.62
N THR A 89 -27.33 22.80 -4.79
CA THR A 89 -28.29 22.69 -5.88
C THR A 89 -27.69 21.83 -6.96
N ARG A 90 -28.47 20.87 -7.45
CA ARG A 90 -28.07 20.03 -8.57
C ARG A 90 -28.95 20.31 -9.78
N PRO A 91 -28.41 20.20 -11.00
CA PRO A 91 -29.20 20.36 -12.23
C PRO A 91 -30.36 19.37 -12.34
N ASP A 92 -30.23 18.19 -11.74
CA ASP A 92 -31.22 17.10 -11.72
C ASP A 92 -32.36 17.32 -10.69
N GLY A 93 -32.28 18.37 -9.87
CA GLY A 93 -33.25 18.67 -8.81
C GLY A 93 -33.22 17.71 -7.62
N ALA A 94 -32.29 16.75 -7.58
CA ALA A 94 -32.24 15.76 -6.52
C ALA A 94 -31.62 16.34 -5.24
N MET A 95 -32.37 16.22 -4.13
CA MET A 95 -32.07 16.91 -2.87
C MET A 95 -30.82 16.39 -2.14
N SER A 96 -30.50 15.10 -2.29
CA SER A 96 -29.40 14.46 -1.57
C SER A 96 -28.70 13.41 -2.45
N PRO A 97 -27.39 13.56 -2.73
CA PRO A 97 -26.60 12.52 -3.38
C PRO A 97 -26.56 11.20 -2.60
N ALA A 98 -26.81 11.23 -1.28
CA ALA A 98 -26.81 10.03 -0.46
C ALA A 98 -27.94 9.05 -0.81
N ALA A 99 -29.08 9.54 -1.33
CA ALA A 99 -30.20 8.68 -1.70
C ALA A 99 -29.83 7.72 -2.83
N GLU A 100 -29.12 8.21 -3.85
CA GLU A 100 -28.63 7.39 -4.96
C GLU A 100 -27.58 6.38 -4.51
N ALA A 101 -26.70 6.77 -3.58
CA ALA A 101 -25.74 5.87 -2.99
C ALA A 101 -26.42 4.73 -2.22
N LEU A 102 -27.47 5.04 -1.44
CA LEU A 102 -28.27 4.06 -0.71
C LEU A 102 -29.03 3.12 -1.65
N GLU A 103 -29.57 3.64 -2.77
CA GLU A 103 -30.24 2.82 -3.78
C GLU A 103 -29.27 1.83 -4.43
N ALA A 104 -28.08 2.29 -4.82
CA ALA A 104 -27.01 1.45 -5.34
C ALA A 104 -26.56 0.39 -4.33
N THR A 105 -26.35 0.77 -3.07
CA THR A 105 -26.00 -0.19 -2.00
C THR A 105 -27.11 -1.23 -1.81
N THR A 106 -28.38 -0.83 -1.89
CA THR A 106 -29.51 -1.74 -1.77
C THR A 106 -29.54 -2.76 -2.91
N ALA A 107 -29.24 -2.34 -4.16
CA ALA A 107 -29.13 -3.24 -5.29
C ALA A 107 -27.99 -4.25 -5.09
N VAL A 108 -26.82 -3.80 -4.66
CA VAL A 108 -25.67 -4.65 -4.33
C VAL A 108 -26.00 -5.64 -3.21
N ALA A 109 -26.68 -5.18 -2.15
CA ALA A 109 -27.07 -6.01 -1.02
C ALA A 109 -28.04 -7.11 -1.44
N ARG A 110 -29.07 -6.79 -2.25
CA ARG A 110 -30.00 -7.80 -2.80
C ARG A 110 -29.26 -8.82 -3.64
N ARG A 111 -28.36 -8.36 -4.52
CA ARG A 111 -27.56 -9.23 -5.38
C ARG A 111 -26.69 -10.22 -4.58
N ILE A 112 -26.08 -9.76 -3.49
CA ILE A 112 -25.33 -10.63 -2.57
C ILE A 112 -26.24 -11.60 -1.82
N GLN A 113 -27.44 -11.16 -1.40
CA GLN A 113 -28.43 -12.02 -0.75
C GLN A 113 -28.94 -13.13 -1.68
N ASP A 114 -29.14 -12.83 -2.97
CA ASP A 114 -29.62 -13.79 -3.97
C ASP A 114 -28.62 -14.93 -4.24
N MET A 115 -27.32 -14.70 -4.00
CA MET A 115 -26.29 -15.73 -4.05
C MET A 115 -26.47 -16.79 -2.95
N ARG A 116 -27.26 -16.52 -1.89
CA ARG A 116 -27.48 -17.39 -0.73
C ARG A 116 -26.18 -17.81 -0.03
N GLY A 117 -25.21 -16.90 0.02
CA GLY A 117 -23.96 -17.04 0.77
C GLY A 117 -24.13 -16.72 2.26
N GLU A 118 -23.03 -16.76 3.01
CA GLU A 118 -23.03 -16.29 4.39
C GLU A 118 -23.36 -14.77 4.44
N PRO A 119 -24.10 -14.28 5.42
CA PRO A 119 -24.44 -12.87 5.48
C PRO A 119 -23.19 -12.04 5.82
N LEU A 120 -22.87 -11.06 4.97
CA LEU A 120 -21.90 -10.02 5.25
C LEU A 120 -22.61 -8.66 5.30
N PRO A 121 -22.21 -7.76 6.21
CA PRO A 121 -22.75 -6.41 6.22
C PRO A 121 -22.36 -5.70 4.92
N VAL A 122 -23.36 -5.15 4.23
CA VAL A 122 -23.17 -4.30 3.06
C VAL A 122 -23.45 -2.86 3.49
N THR A 123 -22.44 -2.01 3.38
CA THR A 123 -22.44 -0.64 3.93
C THR A 123 -22.11 0.38 2.86
N THR A 124 -22.41 1.66 3.11
CA THR A 124 -22.27 2.72 2.11
C THR A 124 -21.20 3.72 2.51
N VAL A 125 -20.33 4.08 1.57
CA VAL A 125 -19.45 5.23 1.67
C VAL A 125 -19.78 6.21 0.55
N VAL A 126 -20.07 7.45 0.91
CA VAL A 126 -20.25 8.55 -0.04
C VAL A 126 -18.98 9.39 -0.04
N ALA A 127 -18.17 9.22 -1.09
CA ALA A 127 -16.91 9.94 -1.26
C ALA A 127 -17.17 11.30 -1.91
N VAL A 128 -16.75 12.40 -1.27
CA VAL A 128 -17.01 13.77 -1.75
C VAL A 128 -15.71 14.47 -2.14
N GLY A 129 -15.70 15.18 -3.27
CA GLY A 129 -14.55 15.93 -3.78
C GLY A 129 -15.00 17.20 -4.52
N PRO A 130 -14.09 18.06 -4.98
CA PRO A 130 -12.63 17.84 -5.08
C PRO A 130 -11.85 17.97 -3.76
N TYR A 131 -12.28 18.82 -2.83
CA TYR A 131 -11.73 18.89 -1.47
C TYR A 131 -12.86 19.25 -0.50
N VAL A 132 -12.89 18.59 0.65
CA VAL A 132 -13.75 18.98 1.77
C VAL A 132 -12.95 18.99 3.06
N GLY A 133 -12.84 20.16 3.69
CA GLY A 133 -12.10 20.33 4.95
C GLY A 133 -12.76 19.58 6.11
N GLN A 134 -14.07 19.74 6.28
CA GLN A 134 -14.85 19.08 7.31
C GLN A 134 -16.19 18.56 6.76
N VAL A 135 -16.51 17.30 7.03
CA VAL A 135 -17.84 16.74 6.77
C VAL A 135 -18.62 16.63 8.09
N VAL A 136 -19.81 17.21 8.11
CA VAL A 136 -20.75 17.14 9.23
C VAL A 136 -21.92 16.26 8.82
N GLN A 137 -21.97 15.08 9.42
CA GLN A 137 -23.06 14.12 9.25
C GLN A 137 -23.84 14.00 10.57
N PRO A 138 -25.18 14.04 10.57
CA PRO A 138 -25.99 13.82 11.78
C PRO A 138 -25.67 12.48 12.45
N THR A 139 -25.61 12.45 13.79
CA THR A 139 -25.30 11.21 14.53
C THR A 139 -26.30 10.08 14.26
N VAL A 140 -27.58 10.42 14.02
CA VAL A 140 -28.62 9.45 13.66
C VAL A 140 -28.32 8.72 12.33
N ASP A 141 -27.60 9.37 11.43
CA ASP A 141 -27.22 8.82 10.13
C ASP A 141 -25.99 7.90 10.24
N LEU A 142 -25.07 8.21 11.16
CA LEU A 142 -23.88 7.38 11.40
C LEU A 142 -24.24 5.95 11.84
N ASN A 143 -25.33 5.80 12.57
CA ASN A 143 -25.81 4.50 13.05
C ASN A 143 -26.44 3.63 11.94
N ARG A 144 -26.62 4.16 10.73
CA ARG A 144 -27.23 3.43 9.59
C ARG A 144 -26.20 2.73 8.69
N GLY A 145 -24.93 2.69 9.09
CA GLY A 145 -23.88 2.07 8.28
C GLY A 145 -23.52 2.86 7.02
N VAL A 146 -23.70 4.19 7.07
CA VAL A 146 -23.33 5.12 5.98
C VAL A 146 -22.32 6.13 6.47
N ARG A 147 -21.22 6.32 5.73
CA ARG A 147 -20.24 7.37 6.01
C ARG A 147 -20.14 8.32 4.81
N VAL A 148 -20.32 9.62 5.06
CA VAL A 148 -19.98 10.66 4.07
C VAL A 148 -18.61 11.20 4.44
N LEU A 149 -17.68 11.22 3.49
CA LEU A 149 -16.30 11.64 3.75
C LEU A 149 -15.61 12.15 2.48
N HIS A 150 -14.63 13.03 2.64
CA HIS A 150 -13.63 13.25 1.60
C HIS A 150 -12.60 12.11 1.65
N PRO A 151 -12.31 11.41 0.54
CA PRO A 151 -11.55 10.15 0.55
C PRO A 151 -10.04 10.35 0.69
N LYS A 152 -9.63 10.85 1.84
CA LYS A 152 -8.25 10.74 2.31
C LYS A 152 -7.96 9.27 2.68
N PRO A 153 -6.71 8.80 2.52
CA PRO A 153 -6.32 7.46 2.96
C PRO A 153 -6.80 7.08 4.37
N THR A 154 -6.63 7.98 5.33
CA THR A 154 -7.02 7.79 6.74
C THR A 154 -8.52 7.81 6.96
N THR A 155 -9.26 8.71 6.31
CA THR A 155 -10.74 8.80 6.48
C THR A 155 -11.43 7.59 5.87
N LEU A 156 -11.00 7.16 4.68
CA LEU A 156 -11.55 5.98 4.04
C LEU A 156 -11.20 4.69 4.82
N LEU A 157 -9.97 4.60 5.36
CA LEU A 157 -9.55 3.46 6.18
C LEU A 157 -10.34 3.38 7.47
N ALA A 158 -10.55 4.51 8.15
CA ALA A 158 -11.34 4.59 9.37
C ALA A 158 -12.79 4.13 9.09
N ALA A 159 -13.41 4.64 8.01
CA ALA A 159 -14.73 4.20 7.60
C ALA A 159 -14.78 2.69 7.28
N ALA A 160 -13.78 2.16 6.58
CA ALA A 160 -13.71 0.73 6.28
C ALA A 160 -13.63 -0.16 7.52
N ARG A 161 -12.80 0.22 8.50
CA ARG A 161 -12.69 -0.51 9.77
C ARG A 161 -13.95 -0.41 10.62
N GLU A 162 -14.60 0.75 10.61
CA GLU A 162 -15.82 0.98 11.37
C GLU A 162 -17.04 0.26 10.77
N LEU A 163 -17.11 0.16 9.45
CA LEU A 163 -18.26 -0.41 8.74
C LEU A 163 -18.16 -1.93 8.54
N ALA A 164 -16.95 -2.49 8.45
CA ALA A 164 -16.71 -3.92 8.25
C ALA A 164 -16.75 -4.71 9.58
N THR A 165 -17.96 -4.90 10.12
CA THR A 165 -18.16 -5.36 11.50
C THR A 165 -18.57 -6.83 11.64
N SER A 166 -18.64 -7.62 10.56
CA SER A 166 -19.03 -9.05 10.63
C SER A 166 -18.18 -9.80 11.66
N ASP A 167 -18.79 -10.52 12.60
CA ASP A 167 -18.05 -11.29 13.61
C ASP A 167 -17.21 -12.42 13.02
N ARG A 168 -17.64 -12.95 11.88
CA ARG A 168 -16.94 -14.03 11.18
C ARG A 168 -16.26 -13.48 9.92
N PRO A 169 -14.96 -13.78 9.73
CA PRO A 169 -14.30 -13.44 8.49
C PRO A 169 -14.84 -14.30 7.34
N CYS A 170 -15.08 -13.64 6.21
CA CYS A 170 -15.42 -14.23 4.94
C CYS A 170 -14.28 -15.13 4.46
N SER A 171 -14.65 -16.34 4.04
CA SER A 171 -13.72 -17.29 3.45
C SER A 171 -13.25 -16.85 2.07
N ALA A 172 -12.06 -17.30 1.67
CA ALA A 172 -11.55 -17.08 0.33
C ALA A 172 -12.52 -17.58 -0.75
N ASP A 173 -13.15 -18.75 -0.54
CA ASP A 173 -14.10 -19.30 -1.51
C ASP A 173 -15.38 -18.47 -1.63
N HIS A 174 -15.86 -17.92 -0.51
CA HIS A 174 -17.00 -17.01 -0.51
C HIS A 174 -16.65 -15.65 -1.12
N ALA A 175 -15.47 -15.09 -0.81
CA ALA A 175 -14.97 -13.87 -1.44
C ALA A 175 -14.86 -14.00 -2.96
N ALA A 176 -14.40 -15.15 -3.47
CA ALA A 176 -14.36 -15.42 -4.92
C ALA A 176 -15.76 -15.38 -5.54
N LYS A 177 -16.76 -15.97 -4.86
CA LYS A 177 -18.17 -15.93 -5.32
C LYS A 177 -18.74 -14.51 -5.29
N LEU A 178 -18.47 -13.74 -4.23
CA LEU A 178 -18.88 -12.34 -4.14
C LEU A 178 -18.34 -11.53 -5.31
N VAL A 179 -17.03 -11.63 -5.57
CA VAL A 179 -16.41 -10.93 -6.70
C VAL A 179 -17.05 -11.32 -8.03
N ALA A 180 -17.29 -12.61 -8.28
CA ALA A 180 -17.93 -13.07 -9.51
C ALA A 180 -19.39 -12.59 -9.66
N VAL A 181 -20.12 -12.47 -8.55
CA VAL A 181 -21.52 -12.00 -8.52
C VAL A 181 -21.62 -10.49 -8.74
N LEU A 182 -20.65 -9.73 -8.23
CA LEU A 182 -20.57 -8.26 -8.31
C LEU A 182 -19.94 -7.77 -9.61
N ALA A 183 -19.00 -8.53 -10.17
CA ALA A 183 -18.31 -8.25 -11.42
C ALA A 183 -18.41 -9.49 -12.33
N PRO A 184 -19.50 -9.64 -13.10
CA PRO A 184 -19.69 -10.81 -13.96
C PRO A 184 -18.71 -10.88 -15.12
N THR A 185 -18.01 -9.77 -15.41
CA THR A 185 -16.96 -9.69 -16.43
C THR A 185 -15.58 -9.79 -15.79
N GLY A 186 -14.70 -10.57 -16.42
CA GLY A 186 -13.34 -10.80 -15.94
C GLY A 186 -13.18 -12.13 -15.20
N VAL A 187 -11.95 -12.42 -14.79
CA VAL A 187 -11.61 -13.64 -14.05
C VAL A 187 -11.48 -13.29 -12.57
N PRO A 188 -12.23 -13.94 -11.66
CA PRO A 188 -12.11 -13.68 -10.24
C PRO A 188 -10.70 -14.06 -9.73
N PRO A 189 -10.17 -13.38 -8.70
CA PRO A 189 -8.88 -13.75 -8.12
C PRO A 189 -8.84 -15.19 -7.65
N THR A 190 -7.69 -15.83 -7.79
CA THR A 190 -7.48 -17.20 -7.29
C THR A 190 -7.58 -17.25 -5.78
N ARG A 191 -7.91 -18.42 -5.23
CA ARG A 191 -7.98 -18.69 -3.79
C ARG A 191 -6.72 -18.23 -3.04
N GLN A 192 -5.54 -18.52 -3.59
CA GLN A 192 -4.26 -18.12 -2.99
C GLN A 192 -4.10 -16.60 -2.90
N HIS A 193 -4.52 -15.86 -3.92
CA HIS A 193 -4.52 -14.40 -3.87
C HIS A 193 -5.51 -13.87 -2.85
N LEU A 194 -6.68 -14.50 -2.71
CA LEU A 194 -7.68 -14.11 -1.70
C LEU A 194 -7.15 -14.34 -0.28
N ILE A 195 -6.54 -15.48 -0.01
CA ILE A 195 -5.90 -15.75 1.29
C ILE A 195 -4.82 -14.70 1.58
N ALA A 196 -3.99 -14.36 0.59
CA ALA A 196 -2.98 -13.31 0.74
C ALA A 196 -3.58 -11.94 1.08
N GLU A 197 -4.82 -11.65 0.64
CA GLU A 197 -5.58 -10.43 0.99
C GLU A 197 -6.34 -10.53 2.33
N GLY A 198 -6.07 -11.54 3.17
CA GLY A 198 -6.61 -11.63 4.53
C GLY A 198 -7.98 -12.32 4.64
N PHE A 199 -8.45 -12.98 3.57
CA PHE A 199 -9.65 -13.83 3.65
C PHE A 199 -9.31 -15.18 4.30
N SER A 200 -10.26 -15.76 5.06
CA SER A 200 -9.99 -16.99 5.81
C SER A 200 -9.83 -18.21 4.91
N ASP A 201 -8.89 -19.08 5.29
CA ASP A 201 -8.81 -20.44 4.78
C ASP A 201 -9.59 -21.37 5.72
N THR A 202 -10.86 -21.61 5.41
CA THR A 202 -11.77 -22.42 6.24
C THR A 202 -11.21 -23.82 6.57
N ALA A 203 -10.39 -24.40 5.71
CA ALA A 203 -9.73 -25.69 5.96
C ALA A 203 -8.64 -25.59 7.04
N ALA A 204 -7.93 -24.47 7.12
CA ALA A 204 -6.92 -24.21 8.15
C ALA A 204 -7.52 -23.69 9.47
N ASP A 205 -8.59 -22.90 9.41
CA ASP A 205 -9.28 -22.36 10.58
C ASP A 205 -10.04 -23.44 11.37
N LEU A 206 -10.66 -24.41 10.70
CA LEU A 206 -11.27 -25.57 11.36
C LEU A 206 -10.24 -26.50 12.01
N ALA A 207 -9.02 -26.57 11.46
CA ALA A 207 -7.92 -27.33 12.05
C ALA A 207 -7.26 -26.61 13.23
N SER A 208 -7.35 -25.27 13.27
CA SER A 208 -6.83 -24.41 14.36
C SER A 208 -7.88 -24.11 15.43
N ALA A 209 -9.17 -24.34 15.14
CA ALA A 209 -10.24 -24.27 16.11
C ALA A 209 -9.96 -25.29 17.23
N SER A 210 -9.59 -24.76 18.40
CA SER A 210 -9.24 -25.53 19.58
C SER A 210 -10.38 -26.48 19.96
N THR A 211 -10.24 -27.75 19.56
CA THR A 211 -11.05 -28.87 20.02
C THR A 211 -10.63 -29.22 21.46
N MET A 212 -10.83 -28.27 22.37
CA MET A 212 -10.48 -28.40 23.79
C MET A 212 -11.39 -29.34 24.59
N LEU A 213 -12.22 -30.16 23.91
CA LEU A 213 -13.20 -31.04 24.55
C LEU A 213 -13.12 -32.52 24.12
N LEU A 214 -12.15 -32.92 23.28
CA LEU A 214 -11.85 -34.34 23.12
C LEU A 214 -10.52 -34.67 23.80
N PRO A 215 -10.47 -35.57 24.81
CA PRO A 215 -9.22 -36.03 25.38
C PRO A 215 -8.40 -36.67 24.27
N LYS A 216 -7.19 -36.14 24.07
CA LYS A 216 -6.22 -36.64 23.11
C LYS A 216 -5.86 -38.08 23.50
N VAL A 217 -6.40 -39.06 22.79
CA VAL A 217 -5.94 -40.45 22.87
C VAL A 217 -4.50 -40.44 22.40
N THR A 218 -3.56 -40.66 23.31
CA THR A 218 -2.14 -40.80 23.01
C THR A 218 -1.94 -42.11 22.23
N PRO A 219 -1.51 -42.05 20.95
CA PRO A 219 -1.12 -43.28 20.27
C PRO A 219 0.15 -43.83 20.93
N VAL A 220 0.11 -45.11 21.28
CA VAL A 220 1.22 -45.88 21.86
C VAL A 220 2.40 -45.86 20.88
N PRO A 221 3.61 -45.43 21.29
CA PRO A 221 4.76 -45.45 20.40
C PRO A 221 5.26 -46.89 20.22
N THR A 222 5.11 -47.46 19.03
CA THR A 222 5.84 -48.67 18.63
C THR A 222 7.25 -48.27 18.22
N THR A 223 8.21 -48.57 19.09
CA THR A 223 9.64 -48.46 18.81
C THR A 223 10.07 -49.52 17.79
N ARG A 224 10.58 -49.08 16.62
CA ARG A 224 11.42 -49.93 15.76
C ARG A 224 12.86 -49.43 15.86
N LYS A 225 13.72 -50.28 16.43
CA LYS A 225 15.18 -50.14 16.40
C LYS A 225 15.69 -50.50 15.01
N VAL A 226 16.58 -49.67 14.45
CA VAL A 226 17.56 -50.11 13.44
C VAL A 226 18.88 -49.39 13.71
N LEU A 227 19.95 -50.16 13.89
CA LEU A 227 21.33 -49.72 14.15
C LEU A 227 22.03 -49.23 12.85
N PRO A 228 23.14 -48.47 12.97
CA PRO A 228 23.78 -47.70 11.89
C PRO A 228 24.85 -48.48 11.13
N TYR A 229 25.18 -47.99 9.93
CA TYR A 229 26.38 -48.36 9.19
C TYR A 229 27.31 -47.16 8.96
N VAL A 230 28.60 -47.49 9.01
CA VAL A 230 29.81 -46.66 9.06
C VAL A 230 30.39 -46.44 7.65
N GLY A 231 31.14 -45.33 7.49
CA GLY A 231 32.18 -45.12 6.46
C GLY A 231 31.98 -43.79 5.73
N GLY A 232 32.92 -42.85 5.62
CA GLY A 232 34.38 -42.89 5.73
C GLY A 232 34.98 -42.23 4.49
N ALA A 233 35.83 -41.20 4.70
CA ALA A 233 36.82 -40.64 3.76
C ALA A 233 36.37 -39.65 2.65
N VAL A 234 36.42 -38.33 2.95
CA VAL A 234 36.83 -37.27 1.98
C VAL A 234 37.62 -36.18 2.72
N LEU A 235 38.75 -36.56 3.33
CA LEU A 235 39.71 -35.64 3.98
C LEU A 235 41.07 -35.59 3.25
N ALA A 236 41.12 -36.03 2.00
CA ALA A 236 42.36 -36.18 1.23
C ALA A 236 42.51 -35.22 0.03
N VAL A 237 41.54 -34.32 -0.23
CA VAL A 237 41.51 -33.51 -1.47
C VAL A 237 41.82 -32.02 -1.24
N LEU A 238 41.74 -31.50 -0.01
CA LEU A 238 41.96 -30.06 0.25
C LEU A 238 43.39 -29.68 0.69
N LEU A 239 44.31 -30.66 0.80
CA LEU A 239 45.70 -30.42 1.19
C LEU A 239 46.68 -30.21 0.02
N VAL A 240 46.19 -30.13 -1.24
CA VAL A 240 47.03 -30.03 -2.45
C VAL A 240 46.98 -28.64 -3.13
N ILE A 241 46.18 -27.68 -2.64
CA ILE A 241 46.07 -26.33 -3.25
C ILE A 241 46.93 -25.27 -2.52
N ALA A 242 47.58 -25.64 -1.43
CA ALA A 242 48.71 -24.89 -0.88
C ALA A 242 50.00 -25.47 -1.48
N LEU A 243 50.83 -24.61 -2.08
CA LEU A 243 52.22 -24.85 -2.50
C LEU A 243 52.46 -25.09 -4.01
N ILE A 244 52.23 -24.07 -4.85
CA ILE A 244 53.24 -23.67 -5.84
C ILE A 244 53.46 -22.16 -5.72
N ILE A 245 54.73 -21.83 -5.56
CA ILE A 245 55.32 -20.55 -5.21
C ILE A 245 55.87 -19.87 -6.49
N SER A 246 55.86 -18.53 -6.46
CA SER A 246 56.81 -17.59 -7.07
C SER A 246 56.56 -16.96 -8.45
N LEU A 247 56.35 -15.64 -8.35
CA LEU A 247 57.18 -14.54 -8.90
C LEU A 247 57.50 -14.52 -10.40
N SER A 248 56.93 -13.52 -11.08
CA SER A 248 57.68 -12.74 -12.08
C SER A 248 57.15 -11.30 -12.11
N ALA A 249 57.99 -10.40 -11.60
CA ALA A 249 57.92 -8.97 -11.89
C ALA A 249 58.13 -8.71 -13.39
N GLY A 250 57.48 -7.69 -13.91
CA GLY A 250 57.65 -7.23 -15.28
C GLY A 250 56.95 -5.90 -15.50
N ASP A 251 57.68 -4.82 -15.27
CA ASP A 251 57.36 -3.46 -15.73
C ASP A 251 57.06 -3.48 -17.24
N ARG A 252 55.91 -2.90 -17.62
CA ARG A 252 55.78 -2.12 -18.85
C ARG A 252 54.85 -0.96 -18.60
N ALA A 253 55.44 0.23 -18.63
CA ALA A 253 54.74 1.48 -18.81
C ALA A 253 54.12 1.48 -20.22
N ASP A 254 52.81 1.69 -20.29
CA ASP A 254 52.18 2.25 -21.49
C ASP A 254 51.38 3.48 -21.08
N SER A 255 51.95 4.62 -21.41
CA SER A 255 51.34 5.93 -21.38
C SER A 255 50.10 5.95 -22.26
N SER A 256 48.93 6.17 -21.68
CA SER A 256 47.74 6.58 -22.43
C SER A 256 46.95 7.64 -21.65
N THR A 257 47.19 8.88 -22.07
CA THR A 257 46.27 10.02 -22.12
C THR A 257 45.27 10.19 -20.97
N SER A 258 45.60 11.07 -20.04
CA SER A 258 44.67 11.65 -19.07
C SER A 258 43.50 12.33 -19.78
N ALA A 259 42.36 11.67 -19.81
CA ALA A 259 41.06 12.32 -19.97
C ALA A 259 40.61 12.85 -18.61
N SER A 260 40.28 14.14 -18.53
CA SER A 260 39.72 14.77 -17.34
C SER A 260 38.49 13.98 -16.85
N PRO A 261 38.39 13.61 -15.56
CA PRO A 261 37.25 12.86 -15.07
C PRO A 261 36.00 13.74 -15.09
N THR A 262 35.01 13.33 -15.87
CA THR A 262 33.61 13.71 -15.62
C THR A 262 33.25 13.20 -14.21
N PRO A 263 32.60 13.99 -13.34
CA PRO A 263 32.28 13.54 -11.99
C PRO A 263 31.34 12.32 -12.05
N GLN A 264 31.92 11.13 -11.90
CA GLN A 264 31.18 9.89 -11.73
C GLN A 264 30.61 9.87 -10.30
N PRO A 265 29.34 9.49 -10.11
CA PRO A 265 28.78 9.36 -8.78
C PRO A 265 29.58 8.32 -8.00
N THR A 266 30.25 8.76 -6.93
CA THR A 266 31.10 7.90 -6.11
C THR A 266 30.24 6.91 -5.34
N THR A 267 30.54 5.61 -5.50
CA THR A 267 29.92 4.53 -4.73
C THR A 267 30.09 4.81 -3.23
N VAL A 268 28.99 4.77 -2.48
CA VAL A 268 28.99 4.96 -1.02
C VAL A 268 29.06 3.60 -0.34
N VAL A 269 29.91 3.44 0.67
CA VAL A 269 30.03 2.19 1.43
C VAL A 269 29.42 2.37 2.82
N VAL A 270 28.46 1.52 3.17
CA VAL A 270 27.85 1.47 4.52
C VAL A 270 27.91 0.02 5.01
N ASP A 271 28.53 -0.23 6.16
CA ASP A 271 28.74 -1.58 6.73
C ASP A 271 29.35 -2.59 5.73
N GLY A 272 30.31 -2.14 4.91
CA GLY A 272 30.93 -2.98 3.88
C GLY A 272 30.06 -3.26 2.65
N ARG A 273 28.85 -2.70 2.57
CA ARG A 273 27.96 -2.79 1.42
C ARG A 273 28.12 -1.56 0.52
N ASN A 274 28.30 -1.80 -0.77
CA ASN A 274 28.39 -0.77 -1.80
C ASN A 274 27.01 -0.30 -2.24
N PHE A 275 26.82 1.01 -2.30
CA PHE A 275 25.64 1.68 -2.83
C PHE A 275 26.05 2.57 -4.00
N SER A 276 25.63 2.17 -5.20
CA SER A 276 25.90 2.92 -6.43
C SER A 276 24.78 3.94 -6.64
N PRO A 277 25.08 5.24 -6.74
CA PRO A 277 24.04 6.25 -6.92
C PRO A 277 23.42 6.16 -8.32
N ARG A 278 22.09 6.30 -8.42
CA ARG A 278 21.32 6.10 -9.66
C ARG A 278 20.48 7.29 -10.10
N GLY A 279 20.43 8.34 -9.28
CA GLY A 279 19.81 9.60 -9.64
C GLY A 279 19.56 10.46 -8.42
N ALA A 280 19.52 11.77 -8.61
CA ALA A 280 19.18 12.72 -7.57
C ALA A 280 18.37 13.88 -8.14
N ASP A 281 17.56 14.50 -7.28
CA ASP A 281 16.72 15.63 -7.63
C ASP A 281 16.55 16.57 -6.44
N ARG A 282 16.31 17.84 -6.74
CA ARG A 282 16.07 18.89 -5.75
C ARG A 282 15.00 19.85 -6.27
N THR A 283 14.02 20.13 -5.43
CA THR A 283 12.89 21.00 -5.76
C THR A 283 12.37 21.72 -4.50
N GLU A 284 11.70 22.83 -4.68
CA GLU A 284 10.96 23.54 -3.62
C GLU A 284 9.46 23.17 -3.63
N ASP A 285 8.96 22.58 -4.73
CA ASP A 285 7.59 22.07 -4.83
C ASP A 285 7.46 20.69 -4.15
N CYS A 286 7.51 20.68 -2.82
CA CYS A 286 7.43 19.41 -2.08
C CYS A 286 6.08 18.71 -2.27
N ALA A 287 4.98 19.46 -2.37
CA ALA A 287 3.63 18.90 -2.47
C ALA A 287 3.37 18.27 -3.85
N GLY A 288 3.86 18.86 -4.94
CA GLY A 288 3.74 18.32 -6.29
C GLY A 288 4.40 16.94 -6.46
N HIS A 289 5.39 16.64 -5.62
CA HIS A 289 6.11 15.36 -5.62
C HIS A 289 5.72 14.43 -4.45
N ALA A 290 4.59 14.71 -3.78
CA ALA A 290 4.06 13.87 -2.72
C ALA A 290 2.72 13.22 -3.13
N PHE A 291 2.25 12.25 -2.34
CA PHE A 291 0.93 11.64 -2.49
C PHE A 291 0.32 11.29 -1.13
N GLY A 292 -0.99 11.05 -1.10
CA GLY A 292 -1.74 10.73 0.12
C GLY A 292 -1.83 11.91 1.10
N ASP A 293 -1.91 11.60 2.39
CA ASP A 293 -2.00 12.57 3.49
C ASP A 293 -0.71 13.41 3.63
N VAL A 294 0.44 12.85 3.25
CA VAL A 294 1.71 13.60 3.16
C VAL A 294 1.59 14.76 2.18
N ARG A 295 0.98 14.55 1.00
CA ARG A 295 0.71 15.64 0.05
C ARG A 295 -0.24 16.66 0.64
N ALA A 296 -1.35 16.21 1.23
CA ALA A 296 -2.34 17.10 1.83
C ALA A 296 -1.70 18.02 2.89
N TRP A 297 -0.86 17.46 3.76
CA TRP A 297 -0.16 18.25 4.78
C TRP A 297 0.82 19.26 4.15
N LEU A 298 1.59 18.83 3.14
CA LEU A 298 2.55 19.70 2.43
C LEU A 298 1.89 20.80 1.59
N SER A 299 0.62 20.64 1.19
CA SER A 299 -0.16 21.69 0.54
C SER A 299 -0.62 22.78 1.52
N GLU A 300 -0.71 22.47 2.81
CA GLU A 300 -1.16 23.38 3.86
C GLU A 300 0.01 23.99 4.65
N HIS A 301 1.22 23.45 4.52
CA HIS A 301 2.39 23.81 5.32
C HIS A 301 3.62 24.06 4.46
N VAL A 302 4.41 25.08 4.82
CA VAL A 302 5.64 25.42 4.11
C VAL A 302 6.66 24.27 4.22
N CYS A 303 7.16 23.84 3.07
CA CYS A 303 8.34 23.01 2.93
C CYS A 303 9.38 23.81 2.16
N MET A 304 10.56 24.01 2.77
CA MET A 304 11.60 24.84 2.15
C MET A 304 12.28 24.12 0.99
N GLN A 305 12.38 22.79 1.08
CA GLN A 305 13.09 22.02 0.08
C GLN A 305 12.81 20.52 0.19
N LEU A 306 12.67 19.85 -0.94
CA LEU A 306 12.71 18.41 -1.07
C LEU A 306 13.98 17.99 -1.84
N ARG A 307 14.76 17.07 -1.26
CA ARG A 307 15.83 16.34 -1.95
C ARG A 307 15.42 14.89 -2.11
N ARG A 308 15.61 14.33 -3.30
CA ARG A 308 15.37 12.91 -3.58
C ARG A 308 16.62 12.30 -4.16
N VAL A 309 16.98 11.11 -3.72
CA VAL A 309 18.12 10.36 -4.26
C VAL A 309 17.78 8.88 -4.34
N GLN A 310 18.34 8.21 -5.34
CA GLN A 310 18.21 6.77 -5.53
C GLN A 310 19.59 6.10 -5.54
N TYR A 311 19.65 4.90 -4.97
CA TYR A 311 20.82 4.03 -5.01
C TYR A 311 20.44 2.63 -5.46
N GLU A 312 21.44 1.91 -5.95
CA GLU A 312 21.38 0.48 -6.16
C GLU A 312 22.41 -0.23 -5.29
N THR A 313 22.06 -1.41 -4.80
CA THR A 313 22.99 -2.31 -4.12
C THR A 313 22.64 -3.77 -4.41
N THR A 314 23.41 -4.71 -3.86
CA THR A 314 23.19 -6.14 -4.01
C THR A 314 23.25 -6.84 -2.66
N VAL A 315 22.20 -7.56 -2.27
CA VAL A 315 22.11 -8.38 -1.06
C VAL A 315 22.02 -9.85 -1.47
N ASP A 316 22.99 -10.67 -1.04
CA ASP A 316 23.06 -12.10 -1.37
C ASP A 316 22.89 -12.41 -2.87
N GLY A 317 23.53 -11.60 -3.72
CA GLY A 317 23.45 -11.72 -5.18
C GLY A 317 22.17 -11.15 -5.81
N ARG A 318 21.20 -10.67 -5.02
CA ARG A 318 19.97 -10.03 -5.50
C ARG A 318 20.09 -8.51 -5.48
N ARG A 319 19.73 -7.88 -6.59
CA ARG A 319 19.78 -6.42 -6.74
C ARG A 319 18.64 -5.76 -5.97
N ALA A 320 18.93 -4.67 -5.26
CA ALA A 320 17.97 -3.88 -4.50
C ALA A 320 18.08 -2.40 -4.86
N GLY A 321 16.93 -1.74 -4.98
CA GLY A 321 16.81 -0.30 -5.15
C GLY A 321 16.54 0.38 -3.82
N VAL A 322 17.12 1.56 -3.62
CA VAL A 322 16.89 2.42 -2.45
C VAL A 322 16.43 3.78 -2.95
N ALA A 323 15.37 4.33 -2.35
CA ALA A 323 14.92 5.70 -2.56
C ALA A 323 14.92 6.43 -1.22
N ILE A 324 15.48 7.64 -1.22
CA ILE A 324 15.52 8.51 -0.05
C ILE A 324 14.93 9.85 -0.44
N ALA A 325 13.96 10.32 0.33
CA ALA A 325 13.41 11.66 0.27
C ALA A 325 13.74 12.39 1.58
N GLU A 326 14.40 13.54 1.49
CA GLU A 326 14.71 14.42 2.62
C GLU A 326 14.00 15.75 2.43
N LEU A 327 13.15 16.10 3.38
CA LEU A 327 12.39 17.34 3.42
C LEU A 327 13.01 18.27 4.45
N SER A 328 13.33 19.49 4.03
CA SER A 328 13.71 20.60 4.90
C SER A 328 12.47 21.40 5.26
N LEU A 329 12.08 21.37 6.53
CA LEU A 329 10.94 22.08 7.07
C LEU A 329 11.42 23.31 7.86
N PRO A 330 10.54 24.29 8.16
CA PRO A 330 10.93 25.52 8.85
C PRO A 330 11.54 25.27 10.23
N ASP A 331 11.04 24.27 10.96
CA ASP A 331 11.45 23.96 12.32
C ASP A 331 11.19 22.49 12.68
N ALA A 332 11.65 22.09 13.86
CA ALA A 332 11.51 20.72 14.36
C ALA A 332 10.07 20.33 14.74
N THR A 333 9.22 21.31 15.07
CA THR A 333 7.81 21.06 15.39
C THR A 333 7.07 20.60 14.14
N ARG A 334 7.23 21.33 13.04
CA ARG A 334 6.68 20.96 11.73
C ARG A 334 7.20 19.61 11.24
N ALA A 335 8.48 19.34 11.48
CA ALA A 335 9.06 18.04 11.15
C ALA A 335 8.47 16.89 11.99
N GLY A 336 8.18 17.12 13.27
CA GLY A 336 7.49 16.16 14.13
C GLY A 336 6.05 15.89 13.69
N GLU A 337 5.31 16.94 13.32
CA GLU A 337 3.93 16.82 12.81
C GLU A 337 3.89 15.95 11.54
N LEU A 338 4.75 16.25 10.56
CA LEU A 338 4.81 15.45 9.34
C LEU A 338 5.34 14.03 9.60
N HIS A 339 6.25 13.85 10.56
CA HIS A 339 6.74 12.52 10.97
C HIS A 339 5.60 11.65 11.50
N ALA A 340 4.72 12.22 12.33
CA ALA A 340 3.56 11.51 12.86
C ALA A 340 2.61 11.05 11.75
N ILE A 341 2.42 11.87 10.72
CA ILE A 341 1.59 11.51 9.55
C ILE A 341 2.30 10.43 8.73
N ALA A 342 3.51 10.69 8.26
CA ALA A 342 4.24 9.82 7.33
C ALA A 342 4.64 8.46 7.93
N SER A 343 4.68 8.34 9.26
CA SER A 343 4.99 7.07 9.95
C SER A 343 3.80 6.13 10.04
N VAL A 344 2.58 6.59 9.76
CA VAL A 344 1.38 5.75 9.78
C VAL A 344 1.25 5.03 8.44
N ALA A 345 1.13 3.71 8.49
CA ALA A 345 0.96 2.92 7.28
C ALA A 345 -0.29 3.36 6.51
N GLY A 346 -0.09 3.67 5.22
CA GLY A 346 -1.15 4.13 4.33
C GLY A 346 -1.41 5.63 4.30
N THR A 347 -0.64 6.48 4.97
CA THR A 347 -0.80 7.94 4.83
C THR A 347 -0.12 8.52 3.58
N GLY A 348 0.47 7.69 2.74
CA GLY A 348 1.19 8.13 1.54
C GLY A 348 2.65 8.45 1.80
N GLY A 349 3.25 9.30 0.96
CA GLY A 349 4.69 9.56 1.00
C GLY A 349 5.15 10.49 -0.11
N VAL A 350 6.44 10.41 -0.43
CA VAL A 350 7.06 11.16 -1.55
C VAL A 350 7.21 10.24 -2.75
N THR A 351 6.84 10.73 -3.93
CA THR A 351 6.98 10.03 -5.20
C THR A 351 8.45 9.80 -5.52
N PRO A 352 8.90 8.54 -5.67
CA PRO A 352 10.26 8.22 -6.06
C PRO A 352 10.53 8.60 -7.52
N LEU A 353 11.78 8.98 -7.82
CA LEU A 353 12.18 9.45 -9.15
C LEU A 353 11.89 8.45 -10.27
N VAL A 354 11.97 7.14 -10.00
CA VAL A 354 11.63 6.12 -11.00
C VAL A 354 10.19 6.24 -11.52
N LYS A 355 9.24 6.67 -10.69
CA LYS A 355 7.83 6.83 -11.08
C LYS A 355 7.60 8.06 -11.96
N GLU A 356 8.56 8.98 -11.98
CA GLU A 356 8.57 10.19 -12.81
C GLU A 356 9.38 9.99 -14.11
N GLY A 357 9.64 8.74 -14.50
CA GLY A 357 10.44 8.42 -15.68
C GLY A 357 11.94 8.67 -15.50
N ARG A 358 12.39 9.04 -14.29
CA ARG A 358 13.80 9.25 -13.93
C ARG A 358 14.40 8.02 -13.24
N GLY A 359 14.00 6.85 -13.71
CA GLY A 359 14.63 5.58 -13.35
C GLY A 359 15.99 5.41 -14.05
N TRP A 360 16.68 4.34 -13.70
CA TRP A 360 17.86 3.88 -14.44
C TRP A 360 17.54 2.57 -15.16
N GLU A 361 18.27 2.29 -16.24
CA GLU A 361 18.08 1.07 -17.02
C GLU A 361 18.29 -0.17 -16.14
N GLY A 362 17.33 -1.09 -16.21
CA GLY A 362 17.31 -2.28 -15.36
C GLY A 362 17.06 -2.01 -13.89
N GLY A 363 16.61 -0.82 -13.48
CA GLY A 363 16.18 -0.51 -12.12
C GLY A 363 14.79 -1.06 -11.78
N PRO A 364 14.31 -0.88 -10.53
CA PRO A 364 12.97 -1.33 -10.13
C PRO A 364 11.89 -0.56 -10.89
N ALA A 365 10.82 -1.21 -11.31
CA ALA A 365 9.71 -0.52 -12.01
C ALA A 365 8.94 0.45 -11.10
N SER A 366 8.93 0.21 -9.79
CA SER A 366 8.31 1.07 -8.79
C SER A 366 8.92 0.81 -7.40
N PHE A 367 8.62 1.67 -6.43
CA PHE A 367 8.84 1.41 -5.00
C PHE A 367 7.53 1.12 -4.26
N ASP A 368 6.49 0.74 -4.99
CA ASP A 368 5.25 0.27 -4.38
C ASP A 368 5.59 -1.00 -3.58
N ARG A 369 5.00 -1.15 -2.38
CA ARG A 369 5.30 -2.26 -1.44
C ARG A 369 6.74 -2.29 -0.92
N SER A 370 7.42 -1.15 -0.87
CA SER A 370 8.74 -1.04 -0.26
C SER A 370 8.72 -1.30 1.24
N ALA A 371 9.79 -1.91 1.76
CA ALA A 371 10.12 -1.75 3.17
C ALA A 371 10.66 -0.33 3.37
N GLY A 372 10.32 0.33 4.48
CA GLY A 372 10.74 1.71 4.67
C GLY A 372 10.64 2.20 6.10
N LYS A 373 11.22 3.37 6.32
CA LYS A 373 11.22 4.05 7.61
C LYS A 373 11.19 5.56 7.41
N VAL A 374 10.48 6.23 8.31
CA VAL A 374 10.51 7.69 8.41
C VAL A 374 11.27 8.08 9.67
N SER A 375 12.23 8.99 9.52
CA SER A 375 13.04 9.52 10.62
C SER A 375 13.06 11.04 10.59
N VAL A 376 13.29 11.66 11.74
CA VAL A 376 13.35 13.11 11.88
C VAL A 376 14.63 13.50 12.62
N LYS A 377 15.27 14.59 12.20
CA LYS A 377 16.45 15.18 12.85
C LYS A 377 16.36 16.70 12.78
N GLY A 378 16.03 17.34 13.91
CA GLY A 378 15.74 18.78 13.91
C GLY A 378 14.59 19.09 12.95
N ALA A 379 14.80 20.05 12.04
CA ALA A 379 13.82 20.44 11.04
C ALA A 379 13.85 19.59 9.75
N GLN A 380 14.61 18.49 9.72
CA GLN A 380 14.69 17.60 8.57
C GLN A 380 13.91 16.32 8.80
N LEU A 381 13.06 15.96 7.85
CA LEU A 381 12.37 14.67 7.81
C LEU A 381 12.92 13.84 6.65
N ARG A 382 13.20 12.56 6.92
CA ARG A 382 13.74 11.62 5.94
C ARG A 382 12.81 10.41 5.82
N ILE A 383 12.37 10.13 4.60
CA ILE A 383 11.65 8.92 4.21
C ILE A 383 12.61 8.05 3.41
N THR A 384 12.86 6.84 3.88
CA THR A 384 13.72 5.85 3.22
C THR A 384 12.89 4.65 2.82
N GLN A 385 12.98 4.24 1.56
CA GLN A 385 12.27 3.10 0.98
C GLN A 385 13.26 2.19 0.27
N VAL A 386 13.07 0.87 0.38
CA VAL A 386 13.88 -0.13 -0.29
C VAL A 386 13.00 -1.20 -0.93
N VAL A 387 13.43 -1.68 -2.09
CA VAL A 387 12.77 -2.75 -2.87
C VAL A 387 13.79 -3.68 -3.47
N TRP A 388 13.38 -4.91 -3.77
CA TRP A 388 14.11 -5.74 -4.73
C TRP A 388 13.91 -5.17 -6.14
N VAL A 389 14.96 -5.18 -6.97
CA VAL A 389 14.85 -4.74 -8.37
C VAL A 389 13.97 -5.70 -9.18
N GLU A 390 14.04 -6.99 -8.86
CA GLU A 390 13.35 -8.07 -9.53
C GLU A 390 12.57 -8.94 -8.53
N GLY A 391 11.43 -9.45 -8.98
CA GLY A 391 10.56 -10.35 -8.22
C GLY A 391 9.51 -9.65 -7.35
N ASP A 392 8.73 -10.47 -6.66
CA ASP A 392 7.68 -9.99 -5.77
C ASP A 392 8.26 -9.22 -4.57
N GLN A 393 7.57 -8.14 -4.22
CA GLN A 393 7.94 -7.29 -3.09
C GLN A 393 7.21 -7.75 -1.82
N ASP A 394 7.99 -8.09 -0.79
CA ASP A 394 7.51 -8.33 0.56
C ASP A 394 8.12 -7.28 1.51
N PRO A 395 7.36 -6.27 1.97
CA PRO A 395 7.87 -5.25 2.89
C PRO A 395 8.26 -5.81 4.27
N ALA A 396 7.80 -7.03 4.61
CA ALA A 396 8.17 -7.73 5.84
C ALA A 396 9.44 -8.60 5.68
N ASP A 397 10.08 -8.61 4.50
CA ASP A 397 11.34 -9.33 4.28
C ASP A 397 12.42 -8.82 5.24
N PRO A 398 12.95 -9.66 6.14
CA PRO A 398 13.95 -9.23 7.13
C PRO A 398 15.23 -8.69 6.49
N LYS A 399 15.56 -9.11 5.26
CA LYS A 399 16.72 -8.58 4.52
C LYS A 399 16.48 -7.15 4.06
N LEU A 400 15.27 -6.83 3.62
CA LEU A 400 14.89 -5.46 3.28
C LEU A 400 14.84 -4.59 4.54
N ALA A 401 14.31 -5.11 5.66
CA ALA A 401 14.32 -4.39 6.94
C ALA A 401 15.75 -4.02 7.40
N GLN A 402 16.70 -4.95 7.29
CA GLN A 402 18.11 -4.66 7.56
C GLN A 402 18.68 -3.62 6.59
N LEU A 403 18.33 -3.72 5.30
CA LEU A 403 18.77 -2.78 4.29
C LEU A 403 18.23 -1.36 4.54
N VAL A 404 17.02 -1.20 5.06
CA VAL A 404 16.48 0.10 5.49
C VAL A 404 17.39 0.75 6.53
N GLU A 405 17.82 0.03 7.57
CA GLU A 405 18.71 0.57 8.61
C GLU A 405 20.09 0.99 8.07
N GLN A 406 20.57 0.33 7.01
CA GLN A 406 21.77 0.76 6.30
C GLN A 406 21.51 2.01 5.47
N ALA A 407 20.40 2.03 4.73
CA ALA A 407 20.03 3.13 3.85
C ALA A 407 19.77 4.46 4.59
N LEU A 408 19.35 4.43 5.86
CA LEU A 408 19.21 5.63 6.68
C LEU A 408 20.51 6.44 6.83
N ARG A 409 21.67 5.80 6.66
CA ARG A 409 22.99 6.42 6.76
C ARG A 409 23.53 6.92 5.42
N LEU A 410 22.83 6.67 4.32
CA LEU A 410 23.21 7.21 3.03
C LEU A 410 22.98 8.72 2.99
N PRO A 411 23.82 9.46 2.23
CA PRO A 411 23.64 10.88 2.03
C PRO A 411 22.39 11.16 1.17
N ALA A 412 21.70 12.25 1.44
CA ALA A 412 20.59 12.76 0.61
C ALA A 412 21.06 13.78 -0.44
N THR A 413 22.38 13.88 -0.64
CA THR A 413 23.06 14.79 -1.55
C THR A 413 24.02 13.99 -2.43
N GLN A 414 24.11 14.37 -3.71
CA GLN A 414 25.22 14.01 -4.58
C GLN A 414 26.07 15.25 -4.83
#